data_AF-A0A847JFR4-F1
#
_entry.id   AF-A0A847JFR4-F1
#
_cell.length_a   1.000
_cell.length_b   1.000
_cell.length_c   1.000
_cell.angle_alpha   90.00
_cell.angle_beta   90.00
_cell.angle_gamma   90.00
#
_symmetry.space_group_name_H-M   'P 1'
#
loop_
_entity.id
_entity.type
_entity.pdbx_description
1 polymer ?
#
loop_
_entity_poly.entity_id
_entity_poly.type
_entity_poly.pdbx_seq_one_letter_code
_entity_poly.pdbx_strand_id
1 'polypeptide(L)'
;MAHWLYKSEPGVWSWDRQVACGEAGTYWDGVRNPLANNNMKAMAVGERGFFYHSNEGKAVVGVVEVAALWAPDPNDAKGTYGAVTLRAIEPFPRPVTLAEIKADPRLSEMVLVKNSRLSVQPVTDEEWRIVRELGGLGA
;
A
#
# COMPACT_ATOMS: atom_id res chain seq x y z
N MET A 1 6.35 5.91 13.35
CA MET A 1 5.02 5.49 12.87
C MET A 1 5.26 4.40 11.86
N ALA A 2 4.46 3.33 11.82
CA ALA A 2 4.73 2.25 10.88
C ALA A 2 4.44 2.67 9.42
N HIS A 3 5.13 2.00 8.49
CA HIS A 3 4.93 2.17 7.07
C HIS A 3 4.42 0.88 6.42
N TRP A 4 3.65 1.04 5.35
CA TRP A 4 2.95 -0.06 4.69
C TRP A 4 3.08 0.00 3.17
N LEU A 5 2.67 -1.07 2.49
CA LEU A 5 2.50 -1.10 1.04
C LEU A 5 1.21 -1.85 0.68
N TYR A 6 0.43 -1.27 -0.22
CA TYR A 6 -0.86 -1.79 -0.68
C TYR A 6 -0.79 -2.03 -2.18
N LYS A 7 -0.98 -3.28 -2.60
CA LYS A 7 -1.05 -3.64 -4.01
C LYS A 7 -2.46 -3.50 -4.54
N SER A 8 -2.59 -2.83 -5.69
CA SER A 8 -3.84 -2.70 -6.42
C SER A 8 -3.60 -2.86 -7.90
N GLU A 9 -4.48 -3.59 -8.60
CA GLU A 9 -4.42 -3.69 -10.05
C GLU A 9 -5.08 -2.44 -10.66
N PRO A 10 -4.38 -1.66 -11.50
CA PRO A 10 -4.91 -0.38 -11.98
C PRO A 10 -6.19 -0.51 -12.80
N GLY A 11 -6.39 -1.63 -13.51
CA GLY A 11 -7.64 -1.93 -14.21
C GLY A 11 -8.84 -2.15 -13.28
N VAL A 12 -8.60 -2.54 -12.02
CA VAL A 12 -9.65 -2.74 -11.00
C VAL A 12 -9.79 -1.48 -10.13
N TRP A 13 -8.69 -1.02 -9.54
CA TRP A 13 -8.64 0.18 -8.71
C TRP A 13 -7.35 0.96 -8.94
N SER A 14 -7.43 2.01 -9.75
CA SER A 14 -6.29 2.86 -10.12
C SER A 14 -5.97 3.90 -9.04
N TRP A 15 -4.80 4.52 -9.17
CA TRP A 15 -4.41 5.64 -8.32
C TRP A 15 -5.36 6.84 -8.51
N ASP A 16 -5.77 7.14 -9.74
CA ASP A 16 -6.70 8.24 -10.00
C ASP A 16 -8.06 8.04 -9.33
N ARG A 17 -8.56 6.79 -9.28
CA ARG A 17 -9.77 6.44 -8.50
C ARG A 17 -9.56 6.68 -7.02
N GLN A 18 -8.41 6.26 -6.48
CA GLN A 18 -8.05 6.49 -5.09
C GLN A 18 -7.99 7.99 -4.74
N VAL A 19 -7.44 8.81 -5.63
CA VAL A 19 -7.40 10.28 -5.48
C VAL A 19 -8.81 10.87 -5.54
N ALA A 20 -9.66 10.39 -6.46
CA ALA A 20 -11.03 10.87 -6.61
C ALA A 20 -11.92 10.62 -5.39
N CYS A 21 -11.56 9.66 -4.52
CA CYS A 21 -12.24 9.45 -3.23
C CYS A 21 -12.03 10.60 -2.23
N GLY A 22 -11.02 11.45 -2.44
CA GLY A 22 -10.72 12.59 -1.57
C GLY A 22 -10.44 12.18 -0.11
N GLU A 23 -10.77 13.07 0.82
CA GLU A 23 -10.48 12.88 2.25
C GLU A 23 -11.24 11.72 2.89
N ALA A 24 -12.40 11.35 2.33
CA ALA A 24 -13.19 10.22 2.80
C ALA A 24 -12.45 8.89 2.58
N GLY A 25 -11.58 8.82 1.56
CA GLY A 25 -10.86 7.62 1.21
C GLY A 25 -11.77 6.50 0.70
N THR A 26 -11.24 5.29 0.69
CA THR A 26 -11.96 4.08 0.28
C THR A 26 -11.66 2.93 1.22
N TYR A 27 -12.65 2.07 1.44
CA TYR A 27 -12.50 0.84 2.19
C TYR A 27 -11.67 -0.15 1.37
N TRP A 28 -10.56 -0.65 1.91
CA TRP A 28 -9.57 -1.45 1.17
C TRP A 28 -9.96 -2.93 1.08
N ASP A 29 -11.09 -3.19 0.42
CA ASP A 29 -11.74 -4.50 0.35
C ASP A 29 -10.96 -5.59 -0.42
N GLY A 30 -11.58 -6.76 -0.56
CA GLY A 30 -11.07 -7.86 -1.39
C GLY A 30 -9.87 -8.63 -0.80
N VAL A 31 -9.28 -8.18 0.31
CA VAL A 31 -8.17 -8.89 0.95
C VAL A 31 -8.66 -10.14 1.67
N ARG A 32 -8.20 -11.30 1.22
CA ARG A 32 -8.51 -12.62 1.79
C ARG A 32 -7.28 -13.40 2.26
N ASN A 33 -6.11 -12.78 2.24
CA ASN A 33 -4.90 -13.38 2.78
C ASN A 33 -4.83 -13.12 4.31
N PRO A 34 -4.71 -14.16 5.17
CA PRO A 34 -4.69 -13.97 6.63
C PRO A 34 -3.57 -13.06 7.13
N LEU A 35 -2.37 -13.14 6.55
CA LEU A 35 -1.24 -12.28 6.94
C LEU A 35 -1.49 -10.82 6.53
N ALA A 36 -2.01 -10.59 5.32
CA ALA A 36 -2.38 -9.24 4.88
C ALA A 36 -3.49 -8.63 5.77
N ASN A 37 -4.48 -9.44 6.16
CA ASN A 37 -5.52 -9.03 7.10
C ASN A 37 -4.94 -8.68 8.48
N ASN A 38 -3.99 -9.47 8.98
CA ASN A 38 -3.31 -9.18 10.25
C ASN A 38 -2.48 -7.88 10.16
N ASN A 39 -1.82 -7.62 9.03
CA ASN A 39 -1.13 -6.36 8.80
C ASN A 39 -2.11 -5.18 8.89
N MET A 40 -3.29 -5.27 8.27
CA MET A 40 -4.31 -4.23 8.37
C MET A 40 -4.85 -4.04 9.79
N LYS A 41 -4.99 -5.12 10.57
CA LYS A 41 -5.39 -5.03 11.98
C LYS A 41 -4.34 -4.36 12.87
N ALA A 42 -3.07 -4.37 12.46
CA ALA A 42 -1.97 -3.75 13.20
C ALA A 42 -1.79 -2.25 12.90
N MET A 43 -2.54 -1.71 11.93
CA MET A 43 -2.42 -0.31 11.52
C MET A 43 -3.03 0.65 12.54
N ALA A 44 -2.48 1.86 12.59
CA ALA A 44 -3.06 3.00 13.28
C ALA A 44 -3.48 4.12 12.31
N VAL A 45 -4.48 4.94 12.69
CA VAL A 45 -4.87 6.13 11.91
C VAL A 45 -3.67 7.07 11.79
N GLY A 46 -3.46 7.61 10.59
CA GLY A 46 -2.33 8.49 10.29
C GLY A 46 -1.07 7.75 9.81
N GLU A 47 -1.02 6.42 9.91
CA GLU A 47 0.09 5.65 9.34
C GLU A 47 0.00 5.62 7.82
N ARG A 48 1.17 5.66 7.17
CA ARG A 48 1.29 5.86 5.73
C ARG A 48 1.74 4.59 5.03
N GLY A 49 1.36 4.47 3.77
CA GLY A 49 1.89 3.41 2.93
C GLY A 49 1.93 3.76 1.46
N PHE A 50 2.65 2.94 0.72
CA PHE A 50 2.77 3.05 -0.73
C PHE A 50 1.55 2.45 -1.42
N PHE A 51 1.00 3.18 -2.38
CA PHE A 51 0.06 2.65 -3.35
C PHE A 51 0.88 2.06 -4.51
N TYR A 52 0.81 0.74 -4.68
CA TYR A 52 1.57 0.01 -5.67
C TYR A 52 0.63 -0.57 -6.73
N HIS A 53 0.86 -0.24 -8.00
CA HIS A 53 0.18 -0.90 -9.12
C HIS A 53 0.75 -2.31 -9.35
N SER A 54 -0.07 -3.34 -9.22
CA SER A 54 0.27 -4.74 -9.51
C SER A 54 -0.24 -5.19 -10.87
N ASN A 55 0.32 -6.31 -11.36
CA ASN A 55 0.12 -6.90 -12.69
C ASN A 55 0.53 -6.00 -13.87
N GLU A 56 -0.07 -4.82 -13.98
CA GLU A 56 0.22 -3.78 -14.96
C GLU A 56 0.95 -2.60 -14.30
N GLY A 57 1.88 -1.97 -15.02
CA GLY A 57 2.75 -0.92 -14.48
C GLY A 57 3.84 -1.44 -13.54
N LYS A 58 3.48 -2.19 -12.50
CA LYS A 58 4.40 -2.74 -11.47
C LYS A 58 5.27 -1.65 -10.85
N ALA A 59 4.64 -0.65 -10.25
CA ALA A 59 5.33 0.51 -9.67
C ALA A 59 4.61 1.08 -8.45
N VAL A 60 5.37 1.70 -7.55
CA VAL A 60 4.83 2.62 -6.54
C VAL A 60 4.51 3.94 -7.23
N VAL A 61 3.27 4.42 -7.06
CA VAL A 61 2.75 5.59 -7.78
C VAL A 61 2.26 6.72 -6.86
N GLY A 62 2.11 6.43 -5.57
CA GLY A 62 1.58 7.40 -4.62
C GLY A 62 1.72 6.95 -3.17
N VAL A 63 1.40 7.86 -2.26
CA VAL A 63 1.30 7.64 -0.82
C VAL A 63 -0.16 7.71 -0.42
N VAL A 64 -0.59 6.72 0.36
CA VAL A 64 -1.87 6.72 1.07
C VAL A 64 -1.63 6.77 2.57
N GLU A 65 -2.68 7.11 3.30
CA GLU A 65 -2.73 7.10 4.76
C GLU A 65 -3.98 6.36 5.24
N VAL A 66 -3.85 5.70 6.40
CA VAL A 66 -4.97 5.06 7.09
C VAL A 66 -5.90 6.14 7.65
N ALA A 67 -7.07 6.28 7.03
CA ALA A 67 -8.12 7.23 7.41
C ALA A 67 -9.09 6.64 8.45
N ALA A 68 -9.31 5.32 8.42
CA ALA A 68 -10.07 4.60 9.44
C ALA A 68 -9.46 3.23 9.71
N LEU A 69 -9.55 2.78 10.96
CA LEU A 69 -9.05 1.49 11.40
C LEU A 69 -9.79 0.32 10.76
N TRP A 70 -9.24 -0.87 10.95
CA TRP A 70 -9.82 -2.11 10.45
C TRP A 70 -11.27 -2.26 10.88
N ALA A 71 -12.16 -2.48 9.91
CA ALA A 71 -13.56 -2.81 10.12
C ALA A 71 -13.89 -4.14 9.40
N PRO A 72 -14.73 -5.00 10.00
CA PRO A 72 -15.15 -6.24 9.37
C PRO A 72 -15.76 -6.01 7.98
N ASP A 73 -15.50 -6.95 7.06
CA ASP A 73 -16.13 -6.94 5.75
C ASP A 73 -17.60 -7.31 5.89
N PRO A 74 -18.55 -6.43 5.50
CA PRO A 74 -19.98 -6.70 5.65
C PRO A 74 -20.45 -7.91 4.83
N ASN A 75 -19.69 -8.32 3.80
CA ASN A 75 -19.98 -9.48 2.97
C ASN A 75 -19.32 -10.77 3.50
N ASP A 76 -18.47 -10.69 4.53
CA ASP A 76 -17.92 -11.87 5.20
C ASP A 76 -18.75 -12.26 6.42
N ALA A 77 -19.70 -13.17 6.23
CA ALA A 77 -20.59 -13.64 7.31
C ALA A 77 -19.85 -14.21 8.53
N LYS A 78 -18.59 -14.64 8.39
CA LYS A 78 -17.77 -15.14 9.50
C LYS A 78 -17.03 -14.03 10.26
N GLY A 79 -17.02 -12.79 9.74
CA GLY A 79 -16.29 -11.65 10.32
C GLY A 79 -14.78 -11.88 10.43
N THR A 80 -14.22 -12.77 9.61
CA THR A 80 -12.79 -13.13 9.63
C THR A 80 -11.96 -12.04 8.97
N TYR A 81 -12.45 -11.54 7.84
CA TYR A 81 -11.81 -10.55 7.00
C TYR A 81 -12.46 -9.18 7.17
N GLY A 82 -11.69 -8.17 6.82
CA GLY A 82 -12.06 -6.77 6.87
C GLY A 82 -10.93 -5.94 6.31
N ALA A 83 -11.04 -4.63 6.44
CA ALA A 83 -10.06 -3.71 5.89
C ALA A 83 -10.05 -2.38 6.64
N VAL A 84 -8.94 -1.67 6.49
CA VAL A 84 -8.85 -0.25 6.84
C VAL A 84 -9.47 0.60 5.73
N THR A 85 -9.72 1.87 6.02
CA THR A 85 -10.02 2.88 4.99
C THR A 85 -8.75 3.65 4.67
N LEU A 86 -8.42 3.79 3.39
CA LEU A 86 -7.23 4.50 2.91
C LEU A 86 -7.63 5.75 2.13
N ARG A 87 -6.93 6.86 2.37
CA ARG A 87 -7.06 8.09 1.57
C ARG A 87 -5.75 8.41 0.88
N ALA A 88 -5.82 9.00 -0.32
CA ALA A 88 -4.65 9.50 -1.03
C ALA A 88 -4.06 10.71 -0.29
N ILE A 89 -2.73 10.79 -0.24
CA ILE A 89 -1.98 11.91 0.36
C ILE A 89 -1.22 12.68 -0.71
N GLU A 90 -0.29 12.02 -1.40
CA GLU A 90 0.55 12.66 -2.41
C GLU A 90 0.88 11.65 -3.51
N PRO A 91 0.86 12.06 -4.79
CA PRO A 91 1.40 11.24 -5.86
C PRO A 91 2.93 11.20 -5.77
N PHE A 92 3.54 10.14 -6.29
CA PHE A 92 4.97 10.15 -6.55
C PHE A 92 5.25 11.04 -7.79
N PRO A 93 6.21 12.00 -7.73
CA PRO A 93 6.63 12.79 -8.89
C PRO A 93 7.05 11.91 -10.06
N ARG A 94 7.70 10.78 -9.74
CA ARG A 94 8.03 9.73 -10.69
C ARG A 94 7.70 8.36 -10.10
N PRO A 95 6.93 7.51 -10.82
CA PRO A 95 6.70 6.14 -10.38
C PRO A 95 8.02 5.39 -10.16
N VAL A 96 8.10 4.65 -9.05
CA VAL A 96 9.25 3.79 -8.75
C VAL A 96 8.91 2.36 -9.12
N THR A 97 9.53 1.86 -10.18
CA THR A 97 9.20 0.53 -10.73
C THR A 97 9.73 -0.60 -9.85
N LEU A 98 9.08 -1.76 -9.91
CA LEU A 98 9.57 -2.98 -9.28
C LEU A 98 10.97 -3.36 -9.77
N ALA A 99 11.30 -3.04 -11.02
CA ALA A 99 12.64 -3.28 -11.57
C ALA A 99 13.69 -2.43 -10.86
N GLU A 100 13.43 -1.14 -10.65
CA GLU A 100 14.31 -0.25 -9.87
C GLU A 100 14.42 -0.71 -8.41
N ILE A 101 13.29 -1.06 -7.77
CA ILE A 101 13.28 -1.57 -6.39
C ILE A 101 14.13 -2.83 -6.25
N LYS A 102 14.05 -3.75 -7.22
CA LYS A 102 14.86 -4.99 -7.23
C LYS A 102 16.34 -4.75 -7.53
N ALA A 103 16.66 -3.68 -8.27
CA ALA A 103 18.03 -3.35 -8.62
C ALA A 103 18.78 -2.64 -7.48
N ASP A 104 18.05 -2.04 -6.54
CA ASP A 104 18.66 -1.39 -5.38
C ASP A 104 18.99 -2.41 -4.27
N PRO A 105 20.28 -2.65 -3.94
CA PRO A 105 20.66 -3.63 -2.95
C PRO A 105 20.15 -3.30 -1.53
N ARG A 106 19.87 -2.02 -1.25
CA ARG A 106 19.34 -1.57 0.05
C ARG A 106 17.89 -2.04 0.27
N LEU A 107 17.17 -2.38 -0.80
CA LEU A 107 15.79 -2.87 -0.77
C LEU A 107 15.70 -4.40 -0.96
N SER A 108 16.83 -5.11 -0.94
CA SER A 108 16.89 -6.55 -1.20
C SER A 108 16.08 -7.41 -0.23
N GLU A 109 15.88 -6.93 1.00
CA GLU A 109 15.07 -7.57 2.04
C GLU A 109 13.62 -7.10 2.11
N MET A 110 13.24 -6.10 1.29
CA MET A 110 11.89 -5.57 1.26
C MET A 110 10.88 -6.68 0.91
N VAL A 111 9.76 -6.72 1.64
CA VAL A 111 8.72 -7.73 1.44
C VAL A 111 8.19 -7.74 0.00
N LEU A 112 8.21 -6.59 -0.69
CA LEU A 112 7.82 -6.48 -2.09
C LEU A 112 8.71 -7.33 -3.01
N VAL A 113 10.00 -7.44 -2.68
CA VAL A 113 11.01 -8.22 -3.40
C VAL A 113 10.91 -9.69 -3.03
N LYS A 114 10.80 -10.00 -1.72
CA LYS A 114 10.84 -11.38 -1.20
C LYS A 114 9.51 -12.13 -1.33
N ASN A 115 8.38 -11.44 -1.23
CA ASN A 115 7.05 -12.04 -1.20
C ASN A 115 6.07 -11.27 -2.11
N SER A 116 6.08 -11.63 -3.39
CA SER A 116 5.21 -11.02 -4.40
C SER A 116 3.72 -11.29 -4.18
N ARG A 117 3.36 -12.35 -3.45
CA ARG A 117 1.96 -12.78 -3.24
C ARG A 117 1.26 -12.06 -2.09
N LEU A 118 2.01 -11.43 -1.19
CA LEU A 118 1.42 -10.64 -0.10
C LEU A 118 0.97 -9.27 -0.64
N SER A 119 -0.32 -8.94 -0.50
CA SER A 119 -0.92 -7.71 -1.05
C SER A 119 -0.82 -6.48 -0.13
N VAL A 120 -0.81 -6.71 1.19
CA VAL A 120 -0.59 -5.67 2.20
C VAL A 120 0.66 -6.03 2.99
N GLN A 121 1.66 -5.17 2.97
CA GLN A 121 3.00 -5.50 3.44
C GLN A 121 3.50 -4.46 4.44
N PRO A 122 4.25 -4.85 5.48
CA PRO A 122 5.02 -3.90 6.26
C PRO A 122 6.17 -3.34 5.41
N VAL A 123 6.55 -2.10 5.68
CA VAL A 123 7.68 -1.40 5.10
C VAL A 123 8.49 -0.80 6.25
N THR A 124 9.80 -0.99 6.27
CA THR A 124 10.65 -0.40 7.31
C THR A 124 10.86 1.10 7.06
N ASP A 125 11.24 1.85 8.10
CA ASP A 125 11.54 3.28 7.97
C ASP A 125 12.65 3.55 6.94
N GLU A 126 13.63 2.64 6.85
CA GLU A 126 14.71 2.72 5.87
C GLU A 126 14.19 2.49 4.44
N GLU A 127 13.41 1.43 4.22
CA GLU A 127 12.79 1.14 2.91
C GLU A 127 11.87 2.27 2.47
N TRP A 128 11.08 2.82 3.39
CA TRP A 128 10.20 3.95 3.16
C TRP A 128 10.98 5.16 2.63
N ARG A 129 12.07 5.51 3.32
CA ARG A 129 12.93 6.64 2.93
C ARG A 129 13.53 6.42 1.55
N ILE A 130 14.10 5.24 1.29
CA ILE A 130 14.76 4.93 0.01
C ILE A 130 13.77 4.98 -1.15
N VAL A 131 12.59 4.37 -1.01
CA VAL A 131 11.60 4.37 -2.11
C VAL A 131 11.12 5.80 -2.38
N ARG A 132 10.88 6.63 -1.35
CA ARG A 132 10.54 8.05 -1.55
C ARG A 132 11.65 8.83 -2.25
N GLU A 133 12.90 8.61 -1.88
CA GLU A 133 14.08 9.20 -2.53
C GLU A 133 14.14 8.84 -4.02
N LEU A 134 14.01 7.54 -4.35
CA LEU A 134 13.95 7.07 -5.75
C LEU A 134 12.81 7.73 -6.54
N GLY A 135 11.68 7.96 -5.87
CA GLY A 135 10.48 8.58 -6.44
C GLY A 135 10.50 10.09 -6.59
N GLY A 136 11.55 10.77 -6.09
CA GLY A 136 11.64 12.22 -6.10
C GLY A 136 10.82 12.92 -5.01
N LEU A 137 10.34 12.20 -4.00
CA LEU A 137 9.70 12.77 -2.79
C LEU A 137 10.73 13.11 -1.69
N GLY A 138 12.00 13.20 -2.06
CA GLY A 138 13.10 13.54 -1.16
C GLY A 138 13.18 15.03 -0.89
N ALA A 139 12.77 15.43 0.31
CA ALA A 139 13.51 16.36 1.17
C ALA A 139 13.64 15.68 2.53
#